data_AF-A0A1X2HYZ2-F1
#
_entry.id   AF-A0A1X2HYZ2-F1
#
_cell.length_a   1.000
_cell.length_b   1.000
_cell.length_c   1.000
_cell.angle_alpha   90.00
_cell.angle_beta   90.00
_cell.angle_gamma   90.00
#
_symmetry.space_group_name_H-M   'P 1'
#
loop_
_entity.id
_entity.type
_entity.pdbx_description
1 polymer ?
#
loop_
_entity_poly.entity_id
_entity_poly.type
_entity_poly.pdbx_seq_one_letter_code
_entity_poly.pdbx_strand_id
1 'polypeptide(L)'
;YATPLLWEHLESPDNVTFSHMTADLEASSSLRGNSVGKFVRSVSIRNELYDDQLLAFIKHVPQLNDLSLHQASYITDDNFEHIPLYVPHLTRLYIRNGEITQWSIEAMRRHWYRQLNHLEFKHCTGVNYELFSALRQCTALTSPTISYCWLENYNAVYTMQDAARNVMALPNITSFRIIHISLNCTPFLPITPTVQQQQQQQQRQQQEWRILLTLFPDDYFDDPPSIPITPLQQPQQPIWPYLTHFYLGSCREPDRCQWRWR
;
A
#
# COMPACT_ATOMS: atom_id res chain seq x y z
N TYR A 1 -37.36 -14.41 -3.44
CA TYR A 1 -36.72 -13.43 -2.55
C TYR A 1 -35.32 -13.93 -2.24
N ALA A 2 -34.28 -13.23 -2.69
CA ALA A 2 -32.91 -13.55 -2.30
C ALA A 2 -32.66 -13.00 -0.90
N THR A 3 -32.12 -13.82 0.00
CA THR A 3 -31.69 -13.39 1.34
C THR A 3 -30.41 -12.56 1.18
N PRO A 4 -30.43 -11.21 1.33
CA PRO A 4 -29.28 -10.37 0.94
C PRO A 4 -27.98 -10.74 1.66
N LEU A 5 -28.08 -11.22 2.91
CA LEU A 5 -26.94 -11.64 3.73
C LEU A 5 -26.15 -12.83 3.14
N LEU A 6 -26.81 -13.71 2.38
CA LEU A 6 -26.12 -14.86 1.76
C LEU A 6 -25.25 -14.43 0.57
N TRP A 7 -25.55 -13.27 -0.02
CA TRP A 7 -24.86 -12.77 -1.22
C TRP A 7 -23.78 -11.75 -0.87
N GLU A 8 -23.69 -11.30 0.37
CA GLU A 8 -22.72 -10.29 0.78
C GLU A 8 -21.27 -10.76 0.63
N HIS A 9 -21.03 -12.03 0.93
CA HIS A 9 -19.72 -12.68 0.87
C HIS A 9 -19.78 -13.90 -0.05
N LEU A 10 -19.08 -13.83 -1.17
CA LEU A 10 -18.94 -14.96 -2.08
C LEU A 10 -17.55 -15.57 -1.96
N GLU A 11 -17.50 -16.89 -1.90
CA GLU A 11 -16.28 -17.66 -1.90
C GLU A 11 -16.33 -18.72 -3.00
N SER A 12 -15.37 -18.66 -3.91
CA SER A 12 -15.24 -19.62 -5.00
C SER A 12 -14.04 -20.53 -4.76
N PRO A 13 -14.23 -21.78 -4.32
CA PRO A 13 -13.15 -22.72 -4.08
C PRO A 13 -12.55 -23.32 -5.36
N ASP A 14 -13.31 -23.37 -6.45
CA ASP A 14 -12.93 -24.02 -7.71
C ASP A 14 -13.55 -23.34 -8.95
N ASN A 15 -13.05 -23.71 -10.14
CA ASN A 15 -13.50 -23.15 -11.43
C ASN A 15 -14.98 -23.44 -11.72
N VAL A 16 -15.50 -24.58 -11.26
CA VAL A 16 -16.88 -25.01 -11.53
C VAL A 16 -17.84 -24.10 -10.76
N THR A 17 -17.57 -23.90 -9.48
CA THR A 17 -18.32 -23.02 -8.59
C THR A 17 -18.26 -21.57 -9.10
N PHE A 18 -17.07 -21.08 -9.49
CA PHE A 18 -16.92 -19.75 -10.07
C PHE A 18 -17.79 -19.54 -11.31
N SER A 19 -17.81 -20.53 -12.21
CA SER A 19 -18.55 -20.46 -13.48
C SER A 19 -20.06 -20.44 -13.22
N HIS A 20 -20.55 -21.28 -12.30
CA HIS A 20 -21.96 -21.26 -11.90
C HIS A 20 -22.36 -19.94 -11.25
N MET A 21 -21.54 -19.41 -10.32
CA MET A 21 -21.77 -18.11 -9.70
C MET A 21 -21.84 -16.99 -10.75
N THR A 22 -20.93 -16.99 -11.71
CA THR A 22 -20.92 -15.99 -12.79
C THR A 22 -22.19 -16.08 -13.63
N ALA A 23 -22.59 -17.30 -14.04
CA ALA A 23 -23.82 -17.51 -14.81
C ALA A 23 -25.08 -17.09 -14.05
N ASP A 24 -25.16 -17.38 -12.75
CA ASP A 24 -26.28 -16.98 -11.90
C ASP A 24 -26.35 -15.46 -11.72
N LEU A 25 -25.20 -14.81 -11.53
CA LEU A 25 -25.09 -13.35 -11.45
C LEU A 25 -25.51 -12.68 -12.76
N GLU A 26 -25.09 -13.22 -13.90
CA GLU A 26 -25.46 -12.76 -15.24
C GLU A 26 -26.96 -12.93 -15.49
N ALA A 27 -27.51 -14.11 -15.22
CA ALA A 27 -28.93 -14.40 -15.35
C ALA A 27 -29.77 -13.47 -14.46
N SER A 28 -29.33 -13.21 -13.22
CA SER A 28 -30.01 -12.29 -12.30
C SER A 28 -29.96 -10.84 -12.78
N SER A 29 -28.89 -10.45 -13.47
CA SER A 29 -28.72 -9.08 -13.98
C SER A 29 -29.66 -8.77 -15.14
N SER A 30 -30.09 -9.80 -15.88
CA SER A 30 -31.11 -9.69 -16.92
C SER A 30 -32.52 -9.42 -16.38
N LEU A 31 -32.77 -9.71 -15.11
CA LEU A 31 -34.06 -9.45 -14.45
C LEU A 31 -34.10 -8.01 -13.92
N ARG A 32 -34.83 -7.13 -14.63
CA ARG A 32 -34.94 -5.69 -14.30
C ARG A 32 -35.22 -5.47 -12.80
N GLY A 33 -34.24 -4.91 -12.08
CA GLY A 33 -34.36 -4.40 -10.71
C GLY A 33 -33.76 -5.28 -9.60
N ASN A 34 -33.46 -6.56 -9.87
CA ASN A 34 -33.10 -7.53 -8.82
C ASN A 34 -31.81 -8.32 -9.10
N SER A 35 -30.79 -7.69 -9.71
CA SER A 35 -29.46 -8.30 -9.77
C SER A 35 -28.98 -8.59 -8.34
N VAL A 36 -28.73 -9.86 -8.03
CA VAL A 36 -28.21 -10.26 -6.72
C VAL A 36 -26.79 -9.74 -6.49
N GLY A 37 -26.07 -9.46 -7.57
CA GLY A 37 -24.71 -8.93 -7.51
C GLY A 37 -24.59 -7.55 -6.87
N LYS A 38 -25.67 -6.75 -6.81
CA LYS A 38 -25.68 -5.47 -6.07
C LYS A 38 -25.52 -5.63 -4.55
N PHE A 39 -25.78 -6.83 -4.03
CA PHE A 39 -25.62 -7.15 -2.61
C PHE A 39 -24.23 -7.68 -2.28
N VAL A 40 -23.43 -8.07 -3.28
CA VAL A 40 -22.08 -8.58 -3.08
C VAL A 40 -21.16 -7.45 -2.62
N ARG A 41 -20.44 -7.69 -1.53
CA ARG A 41 -19.49 -6.74 -0.92
C ARG A 41 -18.09 -7.31 -0.87
N SER A 42 -17.96 -8.63 -0.74
CA SER A 42 -16.69 -9.33 -0.63
C SER A 42 -16.67 -10.57 -1.49
N VAL A 43 -15.58 -10.76 -2.23
CA VAL A 43 -15.36 -11.92 -3.08
C VAL A 43 -13.97 -12.50 -2.82
N SER A 44 -13.91 -13.81 -2.58
CA SER A 44 -12.67 -14.56 -2.43
C SER A 44 -12.62 -15.68 -3.46
N ILE A 45 -11.67 -15.61 -4.39
CA ILE A 45 -11.53 -16.56 -5.49
C ILE A 45 -10.24 -17.34 -5.32
N ARG A 46 -10.36 -18.66 -5.13
CA ARG A 46 -9.24 -19.54 -4.79
C ARG A 46 -8.64 -20.27 -5.98
N ASN A 47 -9.33 -20.25 -7.12
CA ASN A 47 -8.96 -20.94 -8.33
C ASN A 47 -8.17 -20.05 -9.30
N GLU A 48 -7.51 -20.68 -10.27
CA GLU A 48 -6.84 -19.98 -11.37
C GLU A 48 -7.88 -19.28 -12.24
N LEU A 49 -7.61 -18.02 -12.59
CA LEU A 49 -8.48 -17.21 -13.42
C LEU A 49 -7.69 -16.48 -14.50
N TYR A 50 -8.31 -16.37 -15.66
CA TYR A 50 -7.88 -15.49 -16.74
C TYR A 50 -8.61 -14.13 -16.67
N ASP A 51 -8.07 -13.13 -17.36
CA ASP A 51 -8.61 -11.77 -17.33
C ASP A 51 -10.07 -11.67 -17.78
N ASP A 52 -10.43 -12.39 -18.86
CA ASP A 52 -11.77 -12.41 -19.41
C ASP A 52 -12.80 -13.00 -18.42
N GLN A 53 -12.42 -14.06 -17.71
CA GLN A 53 -13.25 -14.69 -16.69
C GLN A 53 -13.48 -13.77 -15.49
N LEU A 54 -12.42 -13.11 -15.00
CA LEU A 54 -12.53 -12.16 -13.89
C LEU A 54 -13.40 -10.95 -14.29
N LEU A 55 -13.21 -10.41 -15.50
CA LEU A 55 -14.00 -9.30 -16.00
C LEU A 55 -15.46 -9.68 -16.26
N ALA A 56 -15.73 -10.89 -16.75
CA ALA A 56 -17.09 -11.39 -16.91
C ALA A 56 -17.83 -11.39 -15.56
N PHE A 57 -17.19 -11.87 -14.50
CA PHE A 57 -17.74 -11.86 -13.15
C PHE A 57 -17.91 -10.45 -12.57
N ILE A 58 -16.85 -9.62 -12.62
CA ILE A 58 -16.82 -8.32 -11.92
C ILE A 58 -17.88 -7.35 -12.44
N LYS A 59 -18.25 -7.43 -13.73
CA LYS A 59 -19.34 -6.63 -14.33
C LYS A 59 -20.67 -6.78 -13.61
N HIS A 60 -20.89 -7.90 -12.92
CA HIS A 60 -22.13 -8.18 -12.23
C HIS A 60 -22.10 -7.83 -10.74
N VAL A 61 -20.97 -7.40 -10.18
CA VAL A 61 -20.83 -7.08 -8.74
C VAL A 61 -20.37 -5.63 -8.50
N PRO A 62 -21.14 -4.61 -8.95
CA PRO A 62 -20.68 -3.21 -9.00
C PRO A 62 -20.50 -2.54 -7.63
N GLN A 63 -20.80 -3.22 -6.53
CA GLN A 63 -20.70 -2.72 -5.16
C GLN A 63 -19.65 -3.47 -4.34
N LEU A 64 -18.72 -4.15 -5.03
CA LEU A 64 -17.62 -4.89 -4.41
C LEU A 64 -16.64 -3.95 -3.71
N ASN A 65 -16.38 -4.23 -2.43
CA ASN A 65 -15.44 -3.48 -1.59
C ASN A 65 -14.17 -4.28 -1.31
N ASP A 66 -14.26 -5.61 -1.29
CA ASP A 66 -13.20 -6.53 -0.92
C ASP A 66 -13.01 -7.59 -2.03
N LEU A 67 -11.83 -7.63 -2.64
CA LEU A 67 -11.48 -8.62 -3.66
C LEU A 67 -10.22 -9.38 -3.23
N SER A 68 -10.33 -10.69 -3.12
CA SER A 68 -9.21 -11.59 -2.84
C SER A 68 -9.00 -12.60 -3.96
N LEU A 69 -7.84 -12.56 -4.61
CA LEU A 69 -7.44 -13.46 -5.69
C LEU A 69 -6.29 -14.34 -5.21
N HIS A 70 -6.49 -15.65 -5.03
CA HIS A 70 -5.43 -16.50 -4.46
C HIS A 70 -4.48 -17.16 -5.47
N GLN A 71 -4.92 -17.34 -6.72
CA GLN A 71 -4.16 -17.95 -7.81
C GLN A 71 -4.20 -17.01 -9.03
N ALA A 72 -3.63 -15.81 -8.87
CA ALA A 72 -3.72 -14.75 -9.86
C ALA A 72 -2.64 -14.83 -10.96
N SER A 73 -2.09 -16.01 -11.24
CA SER A 73 -0.93 -16.19 -12.12
C SER A 73 -1.21 -15.88 -13.59
N TYR A 74 -2.49 -15.86 -13.98
CA TYR A 74 -2.94 -15.53 -15.33
C TYR A 74 -3.71 -14.20 -15.40
N ILE A 75 -3.63 -13.41 -14.33
CA ILE A 75 -4.18 -12.05 -14.30
C ILE A 75 -3.08 -11.07 -14.70
N THR A 76 -3.32 -10.29 -15.75
CA THR A 76 -2.30 -9.38 -16.30
C THR A 76 -2.53 -7.93 -15.87
N ASP A 77 -1.57 -7.06 -16.18
CA ASP A 77 -1.66 -5.62 -15.93
C ASP A 77 -2.90 -4.98 -16.59
N ASP A 78 -3.32 -5.48 -17.75
CA ASP A 78 -4.49 -4.97 -18.50
C ASP A 78 -5.77 -5.07 -17.66
N ASN A 79 -5.88 -6.09 -16.81
CA ASN A 79 -7.05 -6.25 -15.97
C ASN A 79 -7.16 -5.12 -14.94
N PHE A 80 -6.05 -4.61 -14.42
CA PHE A 80 -6.06 -3.50 -13.46
C PHE A 80 -6.42 -2.15 -14.08
N GLU A 81 -6.43 -2.03 -15.41
CA GLU A 81 -7.03 -0.88 -16.12
C GLU A 81 -8.56 -1.01 -16.22
N HIS A 82 -9.08 -2.24 -16.28
CA HIS A 82 -10.49 -2.50 -16.55
C HIS A 82 -11.34 -2.75 -15.30
N ILE A 83 -10.82 -3.50 -14.32
CA ILE A 83 -11.53 -3.78 -13.06
C ILE A 83 -12.06 -2.51 -12.38
N PRO A 84 -11.28 -1.42 -12.26
CA PRO A 84 -11.76 -0.21 -11.58
C PRO A 84 -12.95 0.47 -12.27
N LEU A 85 -13.19 0.21 -13.56
CA LEU A 85 -14.33 0.74 -14.30
C LEU A 85 -15.66 0.10 -13.85
N TYR A 86 -15.60 -1.13 -13.34
CA TYR A 86 -16.76 -1.90 -12.90
C TYR A 86 -16.95 -1.87 -11.38
N VAL A 87 -15.85 -1.82 -10.62
CA VAL A 87 -15.85 -1.75 -9.15
C VAL A 87 -15.09 -0.52 -8.67
N PRO A 88 -15.63 0.69 -8.92
CA PRO A 88 -14.97 1.95 -8.60
C PRO A 88 -14.99 2.26 -7.10
N HIS A 89 -15.41 1.35 -6.23
CA HIS A 89 -15.48 1.53 -4.77
C HIS A 89 -14.59 0.54 -3.99
N LEU A 90 -13.74 -0.22 -4.68
CA LEU A 90 -12.88 -1.22 -4.05
C LEU A 90 -11.99 -0.58 -2.98
N THR A 91 -12.05 -1.12 -1.77
CA THR A 91 -11.30 -0.63 -0.60
C THR A 91 -10.21 -1.58 -0.14
N ARG A 92 -10.38 -2.88 -0.41
CA ARG A 92 -9.46 -3.94 0.04
C ARG A 92 -9.14 -4.86 -1.12
N LEU A 93 -7.86 -4.98 -1.43
CA LEU A 93 -7.35 -5.85 -2.50
C LEU A 93 -6.29 -6.79 -1.94
N TYR A 94 -6.52 -8.09 -2.10
CA TYR A 94 -5.58 -9.14 -1.79
C TYR A 94 -5.27 -9.91 -3.07
N ILE A 95 -3.98 -10.05 -3.38
CA ILE A 95 -3.50 -10.83 -4.52
C ILE A 95 -2.44 -11.80 -4.03
N ARG A 96 -2.61 -13.07 -4.38
CA ARG A 96 -1.60 -14.11 -4.18
C ARG A 96 -1.25 -14.79 -5.49
N ASN A 97 0.03 -15.14 -5.62
CA ASN A 97 0.59 -15.84 -6.79
C ASN A 97 0.29 -15.11 -8.11
N GLY A 98 0.31 -13.77 -8.11
CA GLY A 98 0.09 -12.95 -9.31
C GLY A 98 1.36 -12.37 -9.89
N GLU A 99 1.36 -12.11 -11.20
CA GLU A 99 2.42 -11.38 -11.89
C GLU A 99 2.05 -9.89 -11.90
N ILE A 100 2.42 -9.19 -10.82
CA ILE A 100 2.03 -7.79 -10.59
C ILE A 100 3.23 -6.90 -10.89
N THR A 101 3.19 -6.19 -12.02
CA THR A 101 4.28 -5.28 -12.40
C THR A 101 4.02 -3.86 -11.90
N GLN A 102 4.97 -2.96 -12.15
CA GLN A 102 4.77 -1.53 -11.88
C GLN A 102 3.55 -0.95 -12.63
N TRP A 103 3.17 -1.50 -13.79
CA TRP A 103 2.02 -1.03 -14.57
C TRP A 103 0.70 -1.31 -13.84
N SER A 104 0.53 -2.51 -13.27
CA SER A 104 -0.58 -2.81 -12.36
C SER A 104 -0.69 -1.78 -11.23
N ILE A 105 0.42 -1.43 -10.58
CA ILE A 105 0.41 -0.48 -9.45
C ILE A 105 0.02 0.93 -9.91
N GLU A 106 0.53 1.39 -11.06
CA GLU A 106 0.18 2.68 -11.65
C GLU A 106 -1.28 2.75 -12.10
N ALA A 107 -1.84 1.64 -12.60
CA ALA A 107 -3.27 1.52 -12.89
C ALA A 107 -4.11 1.62 -11.60
N MET A 108 -3.77 0.82 -10.58
CA MET A 108 -4.43 0.89 -9.27
C MET A 108 -4.38 2.30 -8.68
N ARG A 109 -3.23 2.98 -8.77
CA ARG A 109 -3.07 4.36 -8.32
C ARG A 109 -4.02 5.30 -9.06
N ARG A 110 -4.10 5.24 -10.39
CA ARG A 110 -4.97 6.13 -11.17
C ARG A 110 -6.45 6.02 -10.77
N HIS A 111 -6.91 4.81 -10.47
CA HIS A 111 -8.33 4.58 -10.27
C HIS A 111 -8.78 4.50 -8.81
N TRP A 112 -7.92 4.02 -7.89
CA TRP A 112 -8.31 3.73 -6.50
C TRP A 112 -7.58 4.56 -5.43
N TYR A 113 -6.80 5.58 -5.80
CA TYR A 113 -6.00 6.37 -4.85
C TYR A 113 -6.76 7.00 -3.66
N ARG A 114 -8.08 7.23 -3.78
CA ARG A 114 -8.90 7.84 -2.72
C ARG A 114 -9.63 6.86 -1.81
N GLN A 115 -9.55 5.57 -2.08
CA GLN A 115 -10.43 4.59 -1.41
C GLN A 115 -9.75 3.27 -1.03
N LEU A 116 -8.71 2.86 -1.77
CA LEU A 116 -7.97 1.65 -1.45
C LEU A 116 -7.22 1.86 -0.13
N ASN A 117 -7.72 1.24 0.94
CA ASN A 117 -7.20 1.38 2.29
C ASN A 117 -6.33 0.20 2.72
N HIS A 118 -6.52 -0.95 2.09
CA HIS A 118 -5.80 -2.18 2.36
C HIS A 118 -5.33 -2.81 1.05
N LEU A 119 -4.04 -3.11 0.98
CA LEU A 119 -3.42 -3.71 -0.19
C LEU A 119 -2.47 -4.80 0.28
N GLU A 120 -2.70 -6.04 -0.12
CA GLU A 120 -1.84 -7.16 0.21
C GLU A 120 -1.39 -7.91 -1.04
N PHE A 121 -0.07 -8.03 -1.20
CA PHE A 121 0.55 -8.89 -2.18
C PHE A 121 1.26 -10.04 -1.48
N LYS A 122 0.99 -11.27 -1.91
CA LYS A 122 1.59 -12.48 -1.36
C LYS A 122 2.13 -13.40 -2.43
N HIS A 123 3.42 -13.74 -2.40
CA HIS A 123 4.05 -14.56 -3.44
C HIS A 123 3.85 -13.99 -4.86
N CYS A 124 3.78 -12.67 -5.01
CA CYS A 124 3.70 -12.04 -6.33
C CYS A 124 5.10 -11.85 -6.93
N THR A 125 5.19 -11.99 -8.25
CA THR A 125 6.37 -11.68 -9.07
C THR A 125 6.20 -10.32 -9.75
N GLY A 126 7.26 -9.75 -10.33
CA GLY A 126 7.23 -8.46 -11.04
C GLY A 126 7.13 -7.21 -10.15
N VAL A 127 6.83 -7.39 -8.86
CA VAL A 127 6.74 -6.30 -7.88
C VAL A 127 8.15 -5.79 -7.56
N ASN A 128 8.37 -4.47 -7.59
CA ASN A 128 9.68 -3.88 -7.32
C ASN A 128 9.58 -2.68 -6.34
N TYR A 129 10.72 -2.14 -5.92
CA TYR A 129 10.78 -1.04 -4.95
C TYR A 129 10.12 0.27 -5.40
N GLU A 130 9.91 0.47 -6.70
CA GLU A 130 9.25 1.67 -7.25
C GLU A 130 7.76 1.72 -6.91
N LEU A 131 7.15 0.57 -6.57
CA LEU A 131 5.73 0.50 -6.17
C LEU A 131 5.43 1.51 -5.05
N PHE A 132 6.36 1.71 -4.10
CA PHE A 132 6.12 2.60 -2.96
C PHE A 132 6.04 4.06 -3.39
N SER A 133 6.75 4.44 -4.46
CA SER A 133 6.63 5.78 -5.02
C SER A 133 5.24 6.04 -5.61
N ALA A 134 4.66 5.03 -6.27
CA ALA A 134 3.32 5.08 -6.81
C ALA A 134 2.26 5.13 -5.71
N LEU A 135 2.41 4.30 -4.66
CA LEU A 135 1.49 4.24 -3.52
C LEU A 135 1.44 5.53 -2.70
N ARG A 136 2.42 6.43 -2.79
CA ARG A 136 2.37 7.75 -2.11
C ARG A 136 1.16 8.60 -2.47
N GLN A 137 0.63 8.41 -3.67
CA GLN A 137 -0.55 9.14 -4.13
C GLN A 137 -1.84 8.50 -3.60
N CYS A 138 -1.78 7.26 -3.09
CA CYS A 138 -2.91 6.56 -2.49
C CYS A 138 -3.22 7.10 -1.09
N THR A 139 -3.89 8.24 -1.05
CA THR A 139 -4.23 8.96 0.20
C THR A 139 -5.08 8.15 1.18
N ALA A 140 -5.87 7.17 0.73
CA ALA A 140 -6.65 6.33 1.64
C ALA A 140 -5.88 5.12 2.19
N LEU A 141 -4.67 4.84 1.68
CA LEU A 141 -3.94 3.63 1.99
C LEU A 141 -3.42 3.66 3.43
N THR A 142 -3.86 2.68 4.23
CA THR A 142 -3.48 2.56 5.63
C THR A 142 -2.65 1.31 5.93
N SER A 143 -2.84 0.24 5.13
CA SER A 143 -2.37 -1.10 5.45
C SER A 143 -1.78 -1.86 4.24
N PRO A 144 -0.68 -1.41 3.62
CA PRO A 144 0.06 -2.19 2.64
C PRO A 144 0.84 -3.33 3.31
N THR A 145 0.70 -4.52 2.72
CA THR A 145 1.41 -5.74 3.12
C THR A 145 2.04 -6.39 1.90
N ILE A 146 3.34 -6.68 1.97
CA ILE A 146 4.08 -7.38 0.92
C ILE A 146 4.74 -8.59 1.57
N SER A 147 4.31 -9.79 1.19
CA SER A 147 4.74 -11.03 1.80
C SER A 147 5.26 -12.01 0.77
N TYR A 148 6.50 -12.46 0.92
CA TYR A 148 7.14 -13.44 0.05
C TYR A 148 7.15 -13.03 -1.44
N CYS A 149 7.02 -11.74 -1.73
CA CYS A 149 7.18 -11.20 -3.08
C CYS A 149 8.66 -10.91 -3.33
N TRP A 150 9.12 -11.26 -4.52
CA TRP A 150 10.50 -10.99 -4.93
C TRP A 150 10.57 -9.54 -5.38
N LEU A 151 10.99 -8.64 -4.48
CA LEU A 151 11.23 -7.23 -4.81
C LEU A 151 12.47 -7.14 -5.70
N GLU A 152 12.28 -7.31 -7.00
CA GLU A 152 13.34 -7.26 -8.00
C GLU A 152 14.02 -5.89 -7.98
N ASN A 153 15.33 -5.91 -8.22
CA ASN A 153 16.12 -4.72 -8.14
C ASN A 153 17.37 -4.84 -9.01
N TYR A 154 17.29 -4.32 -10.22
CA TYR A 154 18.44 -4.28 -11.13
C TYR A 154 19.55 -3.32 -10.60
N ASN A 155 19.27 -2.47 -9.60
CA ASN A 155 20.22 -1.50 -9.00
C ASN A 155 20.11 -1.42 -7.46
N ALA A 156 20.45 -2.53 -6.78
CA ALA A 156 20.08 -2.92 -5.41
C ALA A 156 20.10 -1.90 -4.24
N VAL A 157 21.06 -0.97 -4.17
CA VAL A 157 21.31 -0.23 -2.91
C VAL A 157 20.55 1.09 -2.81
N TYR A 158 20.55 1.91 -3.87
CA TYR A 158 19.91 3.23 -3.84
C TYR A 158 18.37 3.11 -3.77
N THR A 159 17.84 2.13 -4.47
CA THR A 159 16.42 1.80 -4.57
C THR A 159 15.79 1.37 -3.24
N MET A 160 16.52 0.71 -2.33
CA MET A 160 15.98 0.38 -1.00
C MET A 160 15.85 1.61 -0.09
N GLN A 161 16.81 2.53 -0.13
CA GLN A 161 16.73 3.78 0.64
C GLN A 161 15.60 4.67 0.12
N ASP A 162 15.44 4.76 -1.20
CA ASP A 162 14.35 5.50 -1.80
C ASP A 162 12.99 4.85 -1.55
N ALA A 163 12.90 3.52 -1.56
CA ALA A 163 11.72 2.80 -1.11
C ALA A 163 11.37 3.12 0.34
N ALA A 164 12.35 3.08 1.25
CA ALA A 164 12.13 3.44 2.64
C ALA A 164 11.64 4.89 2.80
N ARG A 165 12.25 5.84 2.06
CA ARG A 165 11.77 7.24 2.00
C ARG A 165 10.34 7.34 1.47
N ASN A 166 10.00 6.57 0.44
CA ASN A 166 8.67 6.59 -0.13
C ASN A 166 7.62 6.01 0.82
N VAL A 167 7.94 4.91 1.52
CA VAL A 167 7.10 4.37 2.60
C VAL A 167 6.95 5.40 3.73
N MET A 168 8.05 6.08 4.09
CA MET A 168 8.02 7.13 5.11
C MET A 168 7.11 8.30 4.73
N ALA A 169 6.93 8.55 3.44
CA ALA A 169 6.09 9.61 2.90
C ALA A 169 4.63 9.20 2.63
N LEU A 170 4.20 7.99 3.03
CA LEU A 170 2.80 7.57 2.93
C LEU A 170 1.95 8.31 3.99
N PRO A 171 0.89 9.04 3.60
CA PRO A 171 0.27 10.02 4.48
C PRO A 171 -0.53 9.43 5.66
N ASN A 172 -1.18 8.28 5.45
CA ASN A 172 -2.16 7.72 6.40
C ASN A 172 -1.81 6.28 6.82
N ILE A 173 -0.53 5.93 6.76
CA ILE A 173 -0.06 4.58 7.07
C ILE A 173 -0.26 4.27 8.57
N THR A 174 -1.02 3.22 8.86
CA THR A 174 -1.24 2.74 10.24
C THR A 174 -0.64 1.36 10.46
N SER A 175 -0.58 0.54 9.41
CA SER A 175 0.08 -0.76 9.39
C SER A 175 0.96 -0.87 8.16
N PHE A 176 2.20 -1.34 8.33
CA PHE A 176 3.10 -1.63 7.23
C PHE A 176 3.80 -2.95 7.48
N ARG A 177 3.72 -3.86 6.51
CA ARG A 177 4.32 -5.19 6.63
C ARG A 177 5.14 -5.53 5.38
N ILE A 178 6.43 -5.82 5.58
CA ILE A 178 7.25 -6.53 4.59
C ILE A 178 7.74 -7.82 5.23
N ILE A 179 7.36 -8.96 4.64
CA ILE A 179 7.78 -10.29 5.09
C ILE A 179 8.54 -10.96 3.95
N HIS A 180 9.84 -11.20 4.10
CA HIS A 180 10.62 -11.94 3.10
C HIS A 180 11.81 -12.64 3.72
N ILE A 181 12.03 -13.91 3.38
CA ILE A 181 13.07 -14.74 4.00
C ILE A 181 14.50 -14.26 3.73
N SER A 182 14.74 -13.58 2.61
CA SER A 182 16.09 -13.18 2.18
C SER A 182 16.30 -11.67 2.04
N LEU A 183 15.32 -10.82 2.35
CA LEU A 183 15.50 -9.37 2.23
C LEU A 183 16.19 -8.79 3.47
N ASN A 184 17.23 -7.98 3.23
CA ASN A 184 17.77 -7.11 4.25
C ASN A 184 16.85 -5.90 4.43
N CYS A 185 15.94 -5.97 5.38
CA CYS A 185 15.01 -4.87 5.65
C CYS A 185 15.61 -3.72 6.47
N THR A 186 16.93 -3.71 6.74
CA THR A 186 17.58 -2.62 7.50
C THR A 186 17.34 -1.21 6.95
N PRO A 187 17.21 -0.95 5.63
CA PRO A 187 16.93 0.39 5.12
C PRO A 187 15.56 0.94 5.53
N PHE A 188 14.59 0.07 5.83
CA PHE A 188 13.25 0.47 6.28
C PHE A 188 13.20 0.79 7.78
N LEU A 189 14.26 0.45 8.54
CA LEU A 189 14.34 0.86 9.93
C LEU A 189 14.57 2.38 9.96
N PRO A 190 13.72 3.16 10.67
CA PRO A 190 13.96 4.58 10.80
C PRO A 190 15.36 4.77 11.40
N ILE A 191 16.26 5.37 10.62
CA ILE A 191 17.57 5.79 11.10
C ILE A 191 17.25 6.78 12.20
N THR A 192 17.37 6.33 13.45
CA THR A 192 17.34 7.26 14.57
C THR A 192 18.66 8.01 14.42
N PRO A 193 18.64 9.31 14.07
CA PRO A 193 19.89 10.03 13.91
C PRO A 193 20.65 9.84 15.22
N THR A 194 21.91 9.39 15.11
CA THR A 194 22.72 9.19 16.31
C THR A 194 22.82 10.52 17.04
N VAL A 195 22.98 10.48 18.36
CA VAL A 195 23.17 11.70 19.18
C VAL A 195 24.26 12.62 18.57
N GLN A 196 25.29 12.01 17.96
CA GLN A 196 26.31 12.73 17.18
C GLN A 196 25.78 13.42 15.92
N GLN A 197 24.95 12.76 15.11
CA GLN A 197 24.35 13.38 13.93
C GLN A 197 23.41 14.53 14.31
N GLN A 198 22.63 14.37 15.39
CA GLN A 198 21.80 15.45 15.93
C GLN A 198 22.66 16.64 16.39
N GLN A 199 23.73 16.39 17.15
CA GLN A 199 24.66 17.44 17.58
C GLN A 199 25.32 18.15 16.40
N GLN A 200 25.76 17.42 15.37
CA GLN A 200 26.40 18.02 14.20
C GLN A 200 25.43 18.87 13.38
N GLN A 201 24.17 18.44 13.25
CA GLN A 201 23.13 19.22 12.58
C GLN A 201 22.80 20.50 13.37
N GLN A 202 22.77 20.42 14.70
CA GLN A 202 22.57 21.57 15.57
C GLN A 202 23.75 22.56 15.48
N GLN A 203 24.99 22.07 15.44
CA GLN A 203 26.18 22.91 15.24
C GLN A 203 26.16 23.63 13.90
N ARG A 204 25.71 22.96 12.82
CA ARG A 204 25.61 23.57 11.49
C ARG A 204 24.59 24.72 11.47
N GLN A 205 23.41 24.51 12.08
CA GLN A 205 22.42 25.59 12.20
C GLN A 205 22.96 26.78 13.02
N GLN A 206 23.67 26.53 14.12
CA GLN A 206 24.31 27.60 14.88
C GLN A 206 25.36 28.38 14.07
N GLN A 207 26.12 27.69 13.20
CA GLN A 207 27.09 28.35 12.31
C GLN A 207 26.40 29.19 11.22
N GLU A 208 25.35 28.68 10.58
CA GLU A 208 24.56 29.43 9.61
C GLU A 208 23.97 30.71 10.24
N TRP A 209 23.42 30.62 11.45
CA TRP A 209 22.94 31.80 12.19
C TRP A 209 24.03 32.83 12.46
N ARG A 210 25.24 32.39 12.84
CA ARG A 210 26.38 33.30 13.03
C ARG A 210 26.78 34.00 11.74
N ILE A 211 26.74 33.31 10.60
CA ILE A 211 27.07 33.89 9.30
C ILE A 211 26.02 34.95 8.91
N LEU A 212 24.73 34.66 9.10
CA LEU A 212 23.66 35.61 8.80
C LEU A 212 23.81 36.92 9.58
N LEU A 213 24.16 36.85 10.88
CA LEU A 213 24.42 38.03 11.70
C LEU A 213 25.63 38.86 11.23
N THR A 214 26.59 38.25 10.53
CA THR A 214 27.73 38.99 9.96
C THR A 214 27.45 39.62 8.60
N LEU A 215 26.47 39.10 7.87
CA LEU A 215 26.12 39.58 6.52
C LEU A 215 25.14 40.76 6.54
N PHE A 216 24.42 40.97 7.65
CA PHE A 216 23.48 42.07 7.83
C PHE A 216 23.85 42.84 9.10
N PRO A 217 24.55 43.99 8.99
CA PRO A 217 24.84 44.87 10.11
C PRO A 217 23.55 45.33 10.82
N ASP A 218 23.64 45.56 12.13
CA ASP A 218 22.50 45.87 13.02
C ASP A 218 21.63 47.07 12.57
N ASP A 219 22.15 47.89 11.66
CA ASP A 219 21.48 49.08 11.12
C ASP A 219 20.46 48.77 10.00
N TYR A 220 20.36 47.50 9.55
CA TYR A 220 19.48 47.09 8.45
C TYR A 220 18.06 46.69 8.88
N PHE A 221 17.83 46.45 10.17
CA PHE A 221 16.51 46.08 10.70
C PHE A 221 16.07 47.09 11.76
N ASP A 222 15.00 47.85 11.46
CA ASP A 222 14.40 48.82 12.40
C ASP A 222 13.84 48.15 13.68
N ASP A 223 13.69 46.82 13.67
CA ASP A 223 13.46 45.96 14.83
C ASP A 223 14.42 44.75 14.77
N PRO A 224 15.40 44.61 15.68
CA PRO A 224 16.33 43.49 15.65
C PRO A 224 15.55 42.18 15.84
N PRO A 225 15.83 41.13 15.04
CA PRO A 225 15.19 39.84 15.23
C PRO A 225 15.55 39.33 16.63
N SER A 226 14.52 39.23 17.49
CA SER A 226 14.62 38.60 18.81
C SER A 226 15.44 37.31 18.70
N ILE A 227 16.52 37.18 19.48
CA ILE A 227 17.29 35.93 19.56
C ILE A 227 16.27 34.82 19.77
N PRO A 228 16.14 33.84 18.85
CA PRO A 228 15.23 32.75 19.07
C PRO A 228 15.80 31.95 20.23
N ILE A 229 15.29 32.19 21.44
CA ILE A 229 15.39 31.27 22.56
C ILE A 229 14.72 30.02 22.04
N THR A 230 15.51 29.13 21.45
CA THR A 230 14.99 27.90 20.89
C THR A 230 14.51 27.11 22.10
N PRO A 231 13.20 26.87 22.28
CA PRO A 231 12.78 25.96 23.33
C PRO A 231 13.52 24.66 23.08
N LEU A 232 14.03 24.04 24.15
CA LEU A 232 14.57 22.69 24.17
C LEU A 232 13.78 21.86 23.16
N GLN A 233 14.39 21.56 22.01
CA GLN A 233 13.68 20.96 20.88
C GLN A 233 12.95 19.75 21.42
N GLN A 234 11.61 19.81 21.40
CA GLN A 234 10.80 18.62 21.64
C GLN A 234 11.38 17.53 20.74
N PRO A 235 11.63 16.32 21.27
CA PRO A 235 12.18 15.24 20.49
C PRO A 235 11.35 15.15 19.20
N GLN A 236 12.02 15.25 18.04
CA GLN A 236 11.35 15.19 16.74
C GLN A 236 10.34 14.06 16.80
N GLN A 237 9.06 14.40 16.64
CA GLN A 237 8.00 13.41 16.67
C GLN A 237 8.37 12.29 15.69
N PRO A 238 8.09 11.03 16.02
CA PRO A 238 8.36 9.94 15.10
C PRO A 238 7.77 10.29 13.74
N ILE A 239 8.53 10.01 12.68
CA ILE A 239 8.19 10.29 11.27
C ILE A 239 6.82 9.71 10.87
N TRP A 240 6.25 8.84 11.72
CA TRP A 240 4.92 8.27 11.60
C TRP A 240 4.07 8.48 12.86
N PRO A 241 3.34 9.60 12.99
CA PRO A 241 2.48 9.81 14.15
C PRO A 241 1.33 8.79 14.25
N TYR A 242 0.98 8.11 13.15
CA TYR A 242 -0.15 7.19 13.06
C TYR A 242 0.23 5.71 12.89
N LEU A 243 1.52 5.39 12.72
CA LEU A 243 1.92 4.00 12.52
C LEU A 243 1.83 3.25 13.85
N THR A 244 0.86 2.35 13.93
CA THR A 244 0.62 1.50 15.11
C THR A 244 1.28 0.15 14.97
N HIS A 245 1.60 -0.23 13.73
CA HIS A 245 1.96 -1.59 13.36
C HIS A 245 3.06 -1.55 12.30
N PHE A 246 4.31 -1.79 12.70
CA PHE A 246 5.44 -1.90 11.77
C PHE A 246 6.06 -3.28 11.86
N TYR A 247 5.99 -4.05 10.78
CA TYR A 247 6.53 -5.40 10.74
C TYR A 247 7.52 -5.55 9.61
N LEU A 248 8.78 -5.75 9.99
CA LEU A 248 9.83 -6.23 9.12
C LEU A 248 10.27 -7.59 9.64
N GLY A 249 10.16 -8.63 8.82
CA GLY A 249 10.51 -9.98 9.23
C GLY A 249 11.11 -10.80 8.09
N SER A 250 12.16 -11.54 8.41
CA SER A 250 12.54 -12.74 7.66
C SER A 250 11.97 -13.93 8.42
N CYS A 251 10.99 -14.60 7.82
CA CYS A 251 10.31 -15.72 8.46
C CYS A 251 9.98 -16.80 7.46
N ARG A 252 10.27 -18.05 7.83
CA ARG A 252 9.70 -19.23 7.14
C ARG A 252 8.26 -19.49 7.57
N GLU A 253 7.88 -19.11 8.79
CA GLU A 253 6.54 -19.32 9.37
C GLU A 253 6.10 -18.05 10.14
N PRO A 254 4.90 -17.50 9.87
CA PRO A 254 4.44 -16.24 10.49
C PRO A 254 4.35 -16.31 12.02
N ASP A 255 4.11 -17.50 12.58
CA ASP A 255 3.94 -17.70 14.03
C ASP A 255 5.29 -17.80 14.79
N ARG A 256 6.42 -17.90 14.09
CA ARG A 256 7.77 -18.09 14.68
C ARG A 256 8.76 -16.97 14.39
N CYS A 257 8.25 -15.85 13.91
CA CYS A 257 9.07 -14.72 13.54
C CYS A 257 9.78 -14.05 14.73
N GLN A 258 11.06 -13.73 14.56
CA GLN A 258 11.73 -12.73 15.38
C GLN A 258 11.34 -11.34 14.85
N TRP A 259 10.36 -10.73 15.50
CA TRP A 259 9.90 -9.39 15.17
C TRP A 259 10.76 -8.34 15.86
N ARG A 260 11.21 -7.33 15.11
CA ARG A 260 11.68 -6.07 15.72
C ARG A 260 10.51 -5.10 15.76
N TRP A 261 9.93 -4.96 16.94
CA TRP A 261 8.91 -3.96 17.24
C TRP A 261 9.57 -2.62 17.57
N ARG A 262 8.92 -1.54 17.14
CA ARG A 262 8.98 -0.24 17.82
C ARG A 262 7.56 0.21 18.07
#